data_AF-A0A349YF85-F1
#
_entry.id   AF-A0A349YF85-F1
#
_cell.length_a   1.000
_cell.length_b   1.000
_cell.length_c   1.000
_cell.angle_alpha   90.00
_cell.angle_beta   90.00
_cell.angle_gamma   90.00
#
_symmetry.space_group_name_H-M   'P 1'
#
loop_
_entity.id
_entity.type
_entity.pdbx_description
1 polymer ?
#
loop_
_entity_poly.entity_id
_entity_poly.type
_entity_poly.pdbx_seq_one_letter_code
_entity_poly.pdbx_strand_id
1 'polypeptide(L)'
;EYFGERNIALTMGDTSANDAQPGNEVEGWAVPCHTELQVKYGVWNLENVDTKSLVDGKIYEGAFIWSPLRIIGATGSPGNPIVLY
;
A
#
# COMPACT_ATOMS: atom_id res chain seq x y z
N GLU A 1 1.01 12.96 -3.80
CA GLU A 1 2.21 13.82 -3.90
C GLU A 1 3.14 13.68 -2.69
N TYR A 2 2.71 14.03 -1.46
CA TYR A 2 3.56 13.97 -0.25
C TYR A 2 4.41 12.69 -0.10
N PHE A 3 3.79 11.49 -0.23
CA PHE A 3 4.52 10.22 -0.13
C PHE A 3 5.43 9.96 -1.35
N GLY A 4 4.99 10.35 -2.55
CA GLY A 4 5.74 10.14 -3.79
C GLY A 4 7.07 10.90 -3.81
N GLU A 5 7.15 12.05 -3.14
CA GLU A 5 8.35 12.87 -3.06
C GLU A 5 9.39 12.37 -2.03
N ARG A 6 9.08 11.30 -1.27
CA ARG A 6 9.85 10.89 -0.07
C ARG A 6 10.65 9.59 -0.24
N ASN A 7 10.89 9.14 -1.46
CA ASN A 7 11.56 7.85 -1.73
C ASN A 7 10.89 6.67 -0.97
N ILE A 8 9.56 6.72 -0.83
CA ILE A 8 8.78 5.64 -0.22
C ILE A 8 8.75 4.47 -1.20
N ALA A 9 9.11 3.27 -0.72
CA ALA A 9 9.10 2.07 -1.56
C ALA A 9 7.70 1.45 -1.69
N LEU A 10 6.90 1.50 -0.63
CA LEU A 10 5.60 0.84 -0.54
C LEU A 10 4.68 1.58 0.44
N THR A 11 3.40 1.68 0.10
CA THR A 11 2.33 2.09 1.01
C THR A 11 1.44 0.91 1.36
N MET A 12 0.97 0.87 2.61
CA MET A 12 0.19 -0.22 3.17
C MET A 12 -1.05 0.31 3.89
N GLY A 13 -2.18 -0.38 3.74
CA GLY A 13 -3.41 -0.08 4.49
C GLY A 13 -4.20 -1.35 4.86
N ASP A 14 -5.09 -1.18 5.83
CA ASP A 14 -5.99 -2.21 6.37
C ASP A 14 -7.39 -2.19 5.73
N THR A 15 -7.57 -1.36 4.71
CA THR A 15 -8.77 -1.25 3.91
C THR A 15 -8.69 -2.10 2.64
N SER A 16 -9.82 -2.29 1.95
CA SER A 16 -9.89 -2.99 0.67
C SER A 16 -9.21 -2.26 -0.48
N ALA A 17 -9.00 -0.95 -0.33
CA ALA A 17 -8.28 -0.09 -1.24
C ALA A 17 -7.57 1.01 -0.45
N ASN A 18 -6.36 1.40 -0.86
CA ASN A 18 -5.68 2.58 -0.30
C ASN A 18 -6.20 3.91 -0.89
N ASP A 19 -7.06 3.82 -1.91
CA ASP A 19 -7.89 4.93 -2.37
C ASP A 19 -9.18 5.03 -1.54
N ALA A 20 -9.58 6.26 -1.24
CA ALA A 20 -10.90 6.52 -0.69
C ALA A 20 -11.98 6.06 -1.69
N GLN A 21 -13.07 5.50 -1.16
CA GLN A 21 -14.23 5.08 -1.93
C GLN A 21 -15.51 5.66 -1.33
N PRO A 22 -16.50 6.09 -2.15
CA PRO A 22 -16.53 5.99 -3.62
C PRO A 22 -15.55 6.96 -4.30
N GLY A 23 -14.90 6.51 -5.37
CA GLY A 23 -13.99 7.34 -6.18
C GLY A 23 -14.72 8.29 -7.14
N ASN A 24 -13.96 8.87 -8.09
CA ASN A 24 -14.44 9.80 -9.14
C ASN A 24 -14.99 11.14 -8.62
N GLU A 25 -14.42 11.69 -7.54
CA GLU A 25 -14.71 13.09 -7.17
C GLU A 25 -14.35 14.07 -8.29
N VAL A 26 -13.36 13.69 -9.11
CA VAL A 26 -12.99 14.35 -10.36
C VAL A 26 -13.28 13.39 -11.51
N GLU A 27 -13.95 13.90 -12.56
CA GLU A 27 -14.30 13.12 -13.74
C GLU A 27 -13.05 12.49 -14.40
N GLY A 28 -13.11 11.18 -14.65
CA GLY A 28 -12.00 10.43 -15.23
C GLY A 28 -10.87 10.09 -14.24
N TRP A 29 -11.00 10.43 -12.96
CA TRP A 29 -9.98 10.20 -11.94
C TRP A 29 -10.52 9.34 -10.79
N ALA A 30 -10.70 8.05 -11.09
CA ALA A 30 -11.34 7.09 -10.19
C ALA A 30 -10.50 6.69 -8.96
N VAL A 31 -9.18 6.58 -9.15
CA VAL A 31 -8.23 6.11 -8.13
C VAL A 31 -6.99 7.01 -8.08
N PRO A 32 -7.10 8.21 -7.49
CA PRO A 32 -6.00 9.16 -7.38
C PRO A 32 -4.74 8.59 -6.72
N CYS A 33 -4.85 7.83 -5.63
CA CYS A 33 -3.70 7.27 -4.93
C CYS A 33 -3.00 6.20 -5.78
N HIS A 34 -3.72 5.29 -6.43
CA HIS A 34 -3.12 4.33 -7.37
C HIS A 34 -2.40 5.05 -8.52
N THR A 35 -3.05 6.04 -9.13
CA THR A 35 -2.49 6.76 -10.29
C THR A 35 -1.22 7.52 -9.90
N GLU A 36 -1.27 8.29 -8.82
CA GLU A 36 -0.12 9.08 -8.39
C GLU A 36 1.00 8.18 -7.84
N LEU A 37 0.71 7.30 -6.89
CA LEU A 37 1.76 6.55 -6.19
C LEU A 37 2.37 5.46 -7.07
N GLN A 38 1.55 4.61 -7.71
CA GLN A 38 2.08 3.47 -8.47
C GLN A 38 2.59 3.89 -9.84
N VAL A 39 1.78 4.63 -10.62
CA VAL A 39 2.13 4.92 -12.03
C VAL A 39 3.17 6.04 -12.13
N LYS A 40 3.02 7.12 -11.37
CA LYS A 40 3.90 8.30 -11.47
C LYS A 40 5.15 8.18 -10.58
N TYR A 41 5.02 7.69 -9.35
CA TYR A 41 6.15 7.61 -8.41
C TYR A 41 6.75 6.20 -8.25
N GLY A 42 6.15 5.15 -8.83
CA GLY A 42 6.68 3.79 -8.73
C GLY A 42 6.59 3.17 -7.33
N VAL A 43 5.70 3.69 -6.48
CA VAL A 43 5.48 3.21 -5.11
C VAL A 43 4.54 2.00 -5.14
N TRP A 44 4.96 0.89 -4.52
CA TRP A 44 4.14 -0.32 -4.45
C TRP A 44 2.94 -0.15 -3.51
N ASN A 45 1.86 -0.88 -3.79
CA ASN A 45 0.61 -0.79 -3.05
C ASN A 45 0.28 -2.12 -2.36
N LEU A 46 0.07 -2.10 -1.05
CA LEU A 46 -0.34 -3.24 -0.26
C LEU A 46 -1.65 -2.92 0.47
N GLU A 47 -2.64 -3.78 0.29
CA GLU A 47 -4.01 -3.59 0.78
C GLU A 47 -4.44 -4.79 1.62
N ASN A 48 -5.52 -4.65 2.37
CA ASN A 48 -6.12 -5.71 3.19
C ASN A 48 -5.18 -6.26 4.27
N VAL A 49 -4.26 -5.45 4.81
CA VAL A 49 -3.35 -5.89 5.86
C VAL A 49 -4.01 -5.80 7.23
N ASP A 50 -3.91 -6.85 8.05
CA ASP A 50 -4.30 -6.75 9.47
C ASP A 50 -3.25 -5.96 10.25
N THR A 51 -3.59 -4.72 10.61
CA THR A 51 -2.75 -3.79 11.36
C THR A 51 -3.08 -3.77 12.85
N LYS A 52 -4.07 -4.53 13.32
CA LYS A 52 -4.64 -4.37 14.66
C LYS A 52 -3.59 -4.50 15.76
N SER A 53 -2.73 -5.52 15.66
CA SER A 53 -1.67 -5.76 16.64
C SER A 53 -0.67 -4.61 16.74
N LEU A 54 -0.33 -4.00 15.59
CA LEU A 54 0.57 -2.84 15.52
C LEU A 54 -0.07 -1.60 16.16
N VAL A 55 -1.36 -1.36 15.85
CA VAL A 55 -2.12 -0.23 16.39
C VAL A 55 -2.30 -0.36 17.90
N ASP A 56 -2.76 -1.52 18.39
CA ASP A 56 -2.92 -1.79 19.82
C ASP A 56 -1.59 -1.62 20.57
N GLY A 57 -0.50 -2.09 19.96
CA GLY A 57 0.86 -2.00 20.50
C GLY A 57 1.53 -0.63 20.35
N LYS A 58 0.90 0.33 19.65
CA LYS A 58 1.49 1.63 19.29
C LYS A 58 2.85 1.51 18.61
N ILE A 59 2.97 0.54 17.71
CA ILE A 59 4.18 0.28 16.94
C ILE A 59 4.17 1.18 15.71
N TYR A 60 5.10 2.14 15.66
CA TYR A 60 5.22 3.10 14.54
C TYR A 60 6.41 2.80 13.63
N GLU A 61 7.41 2.08 14.13
CA GLU A 61 8.63 1.76 13.41
C GLU A 61 9.02 0.31 13.70
N GLY A 62 9.52 -0.39 12.69
CA GLY A 62 9.93 -1.79 12.77
C GLY A 62 10.50 -2.26 11.44
N ALA A 63 11.14 -3.43 11.44
CA ALA A 63 11.59 -4.05 10.21
C ALA A 63 10.41 -4.74 9.53
N PHE A 64 9.94 -4.15 8.43
CA PHE A 64 8.89 -4.71 7.58
C PHE A 64 9.47 -5.74 6.61
N ILE A 65 8.98 -6.97 6.68
CA ILE A 65 9.38 -8.09 5.84
C ILE A 65 8.25 -8.40 4.86
N TRP A 66 8.53 -8.23 3.58
CA TRP A 66 7.62 -8.53 2.48
C TRP A 66 8.30 -9.40 1.44
N SER A 67 7.64 -10.51 1.09
CA SER A 67 8.10 -11.44 0.06
C SER A 67 6.90 -11.87 -0.78
N PRO A 68 6.65 -11.21 -1.92
CA PRO A 68 5.56 -11.62 -2.80
C PRO A 68 5.87 -12.97 -3.44
N LEU A 69 4.82 -13.71 -3.77
CA LEU A 69 4.95 -14.93 -4.56
C LEU A 69 5.55 -14.60 -5.92
N ARG A 70 6.44 -15.48 -6.41
CA ARG A 70 6.99 -15.35 -7.75
C ARG A 70 5.98 -15.85 -8.78
N ILE A 71 5.10 -14.96 -9.24
CA ILE A 71 4.10 -15.25 -10.27
C ILE A 71 4.49 -14.50 -11.55
N ILE A 72 4.79 -15.24 -12.62
CA ILE A 72 5.28 -14.65 -13.88
C ILE A 72 4.12 -13.93 -14.58
N GLY A 73 4.29 -12.64 -14.88
CA GLY A 73 3.31 -11.82 -15.61
C GLY A 73 2.16 -11.28 -14.76
N ALA A 74 2.14 -11.54 -13.45
CA ALA A 74 1.13 -10.99 -12.55
C ALA A 74 1.37 -9.51 -12.25
N THR A 75 0.27 -8.77 -12.06
CA THR A 75 0.27 -7.36 -11.64
C THR A 75 0.27 -7.17 -10.12
N GLY A 76 0.15 -8.28 -9.36
CA GLY A 76 0.11 -8.28 -7.91
C GLY A 76 0.33 -9.68 -7.36
N SER A 77 0.44 -9.78 -6.03
CA SER A 77 0.63 -11.05 -5.33
C SER A 77 -0.05 -11.00 -3.96
N PRO A 78 -0.66 -12.09 -3.49
CA PRO A 78 -0.94 -12.24 -2.07
C PRO A 78 0.38 -12.39 -1.30
N GLY A 79 0.33 -12.20 0.01
CA GLY A 79 1.47 -12.47 0.88
C GLY A 79 1.08 -12.41 2.35
N ASN A 80 2.07 -12.67 3.21
CA ASN A 80 1.94 -12.60 4.65
C ASN A 80 3.00 -11.63 5.18
N PRO A 81 2.74 -10.31 5.19
CA PRO A 81 3.70 -9.34 5.67
C PRO A 81 3.93 -9.53 7.17
N ILE A 82 5.19 -9.38 7.61
CA ILE A 82 5.55 -9.48 9.04
C ILE A 82 6.29 -8.20 9.40
N VAL A 83 6.04 -7.69 10.60
CA VAL A 83 6.83 -6.61 11.20
C VAL A 83 7.57 -7.17 12.40
N LEU A 84 8.88 -6.94 12.44
CA LEU A 84 9.72 -7.18 13.62
C LEU A 84 9.89 -5.83 14.34
N TYR A 85 9.47 -5.75 15.59
CA TYR A 85 9.45 -4.52 16.40
C TYR A 85 9.83 -4.79 17.85
#